data_AF-A0ABD0WHH2-F1
#
_entry.id   AF-A0ABD0WHH2-F1
#
_cell.length_a   1.000
_cell.length_b   1.000
_cell.length_c   1.000
_cell.angle_alpha   90.00
_cell.angle_beta   90.00
_cell.angle_gamma   90.00
#
_symmetry.space_group_name_H-M   'P 1'
#
loop_
_entity.id
_entity.type
_entity.pdbx_description
1 polymer ?
#
loop_
_entity_poly.entity_id
_entity_poly.type
_entity_poly.pdbx_seq_one_letter_code
_entity_poly.pdbx_strand_id
1 'polypeptide(L)'
;MAFKQLMEVAEKWCSSVPFDLIFAEEDDERRLDFYAEPGISFYVLCPDNMTGGTDNFHVWSESEDCLPFLQLAQDYISSCGKKTLLEVLDKVFTSFRPLLGLPDIDDETFEQYHTGVEEEPEPDHQQMGVSQQ
;
A
#
# COMPACT_ATOMS: atom_id res chain seq x y z
N MET A 1 -18.13 0.34 -7.00
CA MET A 1 -17.17 -0.30 -7.93
C MET A 1 -17.63 -1.72 -8.17
N ALA A 2 -17.27 -2.34 -9.29
CA ALA A 2 -17.53 -3.77 -9.47
C ALA A 2 -16.58 -4.57 -8.59
N PHE A 3 -17.04 -5.64 -7.94
CA PHE A 3 -16.20 -6.44 -7.05
C PHE A 3 -15.04 -7.11 -7.80
N LYS A 4 -15.25 -7.50 -9.06
CA LYS A 4 -14.16 -7.90 -9.97
C LYS A 4 -12.98 -6.90 -10.00
N GLN A 5 -13.25 -5.59 -10.06
CA GLN A 5 -12.18 -4.59 -10.05
C GLN A 5 -11.46 -4.53 -8.70
N LEU A 6 -12.16 -4.82 -7.61
CA LEU A 6 -11.57 -4.90 -6.27
C LEU A 6 -10.61 -6.09 -6.17
N MET A 7 -10.99 -7.24 -6.73
CA MET A 7 -10.11 -8.41 -6.83
C MET A 7 -8.84 -8.08 -7.64
N GLU A 8 -8.98 -7.48 -8.82
CA GLU A 8 -7.82 -7.11 -9.66
C GLU A 8 -6.86 -6.14 -8.93
N VAL A 9 -7.40 -5.20 -8.15
CA VAL A 9 -6.61 -4.30 -7.31
C VAL A 9 -5.91 -5.07 -6.19
N ALA A 10 -6.60 -5.98 -5.51
CA ALA A 10 -6.05 -6.81 -4.45
C ALA A 10 -4.92 -7.70 -4.96
N GLU A 11 -5.10 -8.41 -6.08
CA GLU A 11 -4.07 -9.27 -6.67
C GLU A 11 -2.83 -8.47 -7.09
N LYS A 12 -3.03 -7.29 -7.68
CA LYS A 12 -1.93 -6.39 -8.05
C LYS A 12 -1.17 -5.90 -6.82
N TRP A 13 -1.89 -5.61 -5.73
CA TRP A 13 -1.28 -5.20 -4.47
C TRP A 13 -0.46 -6.34 -3.86
N CYS A 14 -1.00 -7.57 -3.82
CA CYS A 14 -0.29 -8.78 -3.39
C CYS A 14 1.04 -9.00 -4.14
N SER A 15 1.15 -8.56 -5.40
CA SER A 15 2.42 -8.65 -6.14
C SER A 15 3.54 -7.74 -5.59
N SER A 16 3.22 -6.79 -4.71
CA SER A 16 4.15 -5.81 -4.13
C SER A 16 4.37 -5.95 -2.62
N VAL A 17 3.65 -6.85 -1.95
CA VAL A 17 3.68 -7.06 -0.50
C VAL A 17 3.75 -8.56 -0.17
N PRO A 18 4.19 -8.96 1.03
CA PRO A 18 4.25 -10.38 1.40
C PRO A 18 2.89 -10.96 1.82
N PHE A 19 1.80 -10.51 1.19
CA PHE A 19 0.44 -11.00 1.44
C PHE A 19 -0.12 -11.61 0.15
N ASP A 20 -0.81 -12.74 0.29
CA ASP A 20 -1.53 -13.41 -0.79
C ASP A 20 -3.04 -13.30 -0.56
N LEU A 21 -3.79 -13.08 -1.65
CA LEU A 21 -5.26 -13.17 -1.65
C LEU A 21 -5.65 -14.64 -1.67
N ILE A 22 -6.14 -15.15 -0.53
CA ILE A 22 -6.46 -16.58 -0.35
C ILE A 22 -7.95 -16.90 -0.57
N PHE A 23 -8.82 -15.90 -0.45
CA PHE A 23 -10.26 -16.07 -0.65
C PHE A 23 -10.90 -14.78 -1.14
N ALA A 24 -11.94 -14.90 -1.98
CA ALA A 24 -12.72 -13.78 -2.49
C ALA A 24 -14.15 -14.23 -2.75
N GLU A 25 -15.13 -13.58 -2.12
CA GLU A 25 -16.56 -13.90 -2.23
C GLU A 25 -17.36 -12.65 -2.56
N GLU A 26 -18.20 -12.69 -3.61
CA GLU A 26 -19.01 -11.54 -4.07
C GLU A 26 -20.47 -11.56 -3.58
N ASP A 27 -21.05 -12.75 -3.38
CA ASP A 27 -22.51 -12.96 -3.32
C ASP A 27 -23.14 -12.59 -1.98
N ASP A 28 -22.46 -12.86 -0.85
CA ASP A 28 -23.02 -12.69 0.50
C ASP A 28 -22.54 -11.38 1.15
N GLU A 29 -21.24 -11.28 1.44
CA GLU A 29 -20.65 -10.19 2.23
C GLU A 29 -19.54 -9.39 1.52
N ARG A 30 -19.26 -9.71 0.24
CA ARG A 30 -18.18 -9.06 -0.55
C ARG A 30 -16.85 -9.02 0.18
N ARG A 31 -16.35 -10.21 0.51
CA ARG A 31 -15.18 -10.40 1.35
C ARG A 31 -13.95 -10.79 0.54
N LEU A 32 -12.80 -10.23 0.91
CA LEU A 32 -11.48 -10.58 0.40
C LEU A 32 -10.58 -10.97 1.58
N ASP A 33 -10.04 -12.18 1.60
CA ASP A 33 -9.13 -12.66 2.66
C ASP A 33 -7.69 -12.69 2.18
N PHE A 34 -6.82 -12.23 3.07
CA PHE A 34 -5.40 -12.12 2.85
C PHE A 34 -4.63 -12.91 3.91
N TYR A 35 -3.52 -13.49 3.50
CA TYR A 35 -2.63 -14.25 4.35
C TYR A 35 -1.16 -13.91 4.07
N ALA A 36 -0.36 -13.84 5.12
CA ALA A 36 1.09 -13.69 5.08
C ALA A 36 1.76 -14.61 6.10
N GLU A 37 2.93 -15.16 5.74
CA GLU A 37 3.78 -15.88 6.70
C GLU A 37 4.40 -14.91 7.71
N PRO A 38 4.52 -15.28 9.01
CA PRO A 38 4.38 -16.63 9.58
C PRO A 38 2.97 -17.01 10.09
N GLY A 39 1.90 -16.32 9.67
CA GLY A 39 0.54 -16.62 10.12
C GLY A 39 -0.34 -15.39 10.33
N ILE A 40 -0.04 -14.28 9.67
CA ILE A 40 -0.82 -13.04 9.74
C ILE A 40 -1.92 -13.16 8.70
N SER A 41 -3.17 -13.18 9.13
CA SER A 41 -4.32 -13.14 8.22
C SER A 41 -5.21 -11.96 8.54
N PHE A 42 -5.88 -11.42 7.53
CA PHE A 42 -6.94 -10.43 7.70
C PHE A 42 -7.90 -10.52 6.51
N TYR A 43 -9.12 -10.02 6.69
CA TYR A 43 -10.09 -9.90 5.62
C TYR A 43 -10.63 -8.48 5.50
N VAL A 44 -11.08 -8.15 4.30
CA VAL A 44 -11.67 -6.87 3.94
C VAL A 44 -13.09 -7.10 3.43
N LEU A 45 -14.07 -6.52 4.11
CA LEU A 45 -15.44 -6.43 3.63
C LEU A 45 -15.56 -5.18 2.78
N CYS A 46 -15.95 -5.36 1.53
CA CYS A 46 -16.08 -4.28 0.55
C CYS A 46 -17.48 -3.66 0.62
N PRO A 47 -17.59 -2.33 0.53
CA PRO A 47 -18.88 -1.66 0.59
C PRO A 47 -19.77 -2.08 -0.59
N ASP A 48 -21.00 -2.48 -0.29
CA ASP A 48 -22.02 -2.77 -1.30
C ASP A 48 -23.04 -1.63 -1.40
N ASN A 49 -23.02 -0.95 -2.55
CA ASN A 49 -23.91 0.18 -2.82
C ASN A 49 -25.28 -0.27 -3.34
N MET A 50 -25.57 -1.57 -3.44
CA MET A 50 -26.81 -2.12 -4.00
C MET A 50 -27.76 -2.74 -2.97
N THR A 51 -27.26 -3.27 -1.84
CA THR A 51 -28.04 -4.06 -0.86
C THR A 51 -28.23 -3.36 0.48
N GLY A 52 -27.69 -2.15 0.66
CA GLY A 52 -27.79 -1.41 1.93
C GLY A 52 -26.81 -1.91 3.00
N GLY A 53 -25.70 -2.52 2.59
CA GLY A 53 -24.59 -2.88 3.45
C GLY A 53 -23.79 -1.66 3.97
N THR A 54 -22.59 -1.90 4.49
CA THR A 54 -21.73 -0.82 5.01
C THR A 54 -21.34 0.17 3.92
N ASP A 55 -21.48 1.47 4.20
CA ASP A 55 -21.05 2.54 3.27
C ASP A 55 -19.52 2.58 3.07
N ASN A 56 -18.77 1.95 3.97
CA ASN A 56 -17.32 1.94 4.00
C ASN A 56 -16.75 0.52 3.99
N PHE A 57 -15.47 0.41 3.65
CA PHE A 57 -14.70 -0.82 3.83
C PHE A 57 -14.62 -1.20 5.31
N HIS A 58 -14.45 -2.48 5.59
CA HIS A 58 -14.20 -2.94 6.95
C HIS A 58 -13.06 -3.96 6.94
N VAL A 59 -12.10 -3.83 7.85
CA VAL A 59 -10.93 -4.71 7.94
C VAL A 59 -10.87 -5.41 9.30
N TRP A 60 -10.73 -6.74 9.30
CA TRP A 60 -10.71 -7.52 10.53
C TRP A 60 -9.78 -8.73 10.40
N SER A 61 -9.37 -9.30 11.54
CA SER A 61 -8.54 -10.50 11.59
C SER A 61 -9.07 -11.46 12.65
N GLU A 62 -8.94 -12.76 12.39
CA GLU A 62 -9.21 -13.79 13.40
C GLU A 62 -8.14 -13.82 14.51
N SER A 63 -6.96 -13.26 14.25
CA SER A 63 -5.88 -13.18 15.22
C SER A 63 -6.02 -11.94 16.10
N GLU A 64 -6.13 -12.15 17.41
CA GLU A 64 -6.20 -11.06 18.40
C GLU A 64 -4.97 -10.15 18.37
N ASP A 65 -3.81 -10.70 18.03
CA ASP A 65 -2.55 -9.95 17.84
C ASP A 65 -2.63 -8.94 16.68
N CYS A 66 -3.48 -9.19 15.69
CA CYS A 66 -3.62 -8.32 14.51
C CYS A 66 -4.62 -7.18 14.75
N LEU A 67 -5.59 -7.36 15.63
CA LEU A 67 -6.62 -6.36 15.96
C LEU A 67 -6.07 -4.97 16.31
N PRO A 68 -5.05 -4.80 17.17
CA PRO A 68 -4.53 -3.46 17.49
C PRO A 68 -3.95 -2.73 16.26
N PHE A 69 -3.38 -3.45 15.31
CA PHE A 69 -2.83 -2.88 14.07
C PHE A 69 -3.94 -2.50 13.07
N LEU A 70 -4.99 -3.33 13.01
CA LEU A 70 -6.16 -3.06 12.18
C LEU A 70 -7.00 -1.91 12.71
N GLN A 71 -6.98 -1.64 14.02
CA GLN A 71 -7.71 -0.54 14.62
C GLN A 71 -7.34 0.83 14.00
N LEU A 72 -6.06 1.02 13.65
CA LEU A 72 -5.60 2.22 12.97
C LEU A 72 -6.15 2.35 11.55
N ALA A 73 -6.26 1.23 10.82
CA ALA A 73 -6.87 1.20 9.50
C ALA A 73 -8.39 1.45 9.58
N GLN A 74 -9.07 0.90 10.59
CA GLN A 74 -10.49 1.14 10.86
C GLN A 74 -10.78 2.62 11.16
N ASP A 75 -9.95 3.27 11.97
CA ASP A 75 -10.05 4.71 12.24
C ASP A 75 -9.86 5.54 10.96
N TYR A 76 -8.86 5.18 10.14
CA TYR A 76 -8.63 5.81 8.84
C TYR A 76 -9.81 5.64 7.89
N ILE A 77 -10.43 4.46 7.83
CA ILE A 77 -11.62 4.20 7.01
C ILE A 77 -12.82 5.00 7.51
N SER A 78 -12.98 5.11 8.83
CA SER A 78 -14.04 5.88 9.48
C SER A 78 -13.83 7.40 9.36
N SER A 79 -12.64 7.83 8.95
CA SER A 79 -12.32 9.23 8.71
C SER A 79 -13.10 9.82 7.53
N CYS A 80 -13.20 11.14 7.47
CA CYS A 80 -13.98 11.82 6.44
C CYS A 80 -13.38 11.58 5.04
N GLY A 81 -14.23 11.14 4.11
CA GLY A 81 -13.87 10.89 2.70
C GLY A 81 -13.91 9.41 2.34
N LYS A 82 -14.35 9.12 1.10
CA LYS A 82 -14.40 7.74 0.60
C LYS A 82 -12.99 7.22 0.40
N LYS A 83 -12.66 6.10 1.03
CA LYS A 83 -11.39 5.42 0.86
C LYS A 83 -11.45 4.44 -0.30
N THR A 84 -10.32 4.25 -0.97
CA THR A 84 -10.18 3.19 -1.96
C THR A 84 -9.65 1.92 -1.31
N LEU A 85 -9.91 0.75 -1.91
CA LEU A 85 -9.37 -0.52 -1.40
C LEU A 85 -7.85 -0.47 -1.25
N LEU A 86 -7.15 0.12 -2.22
CA LEU A 86 -5.70 0.23 -2.19
C LEU A 86 -5.20 1.05 -0.99
N GLU A 87 -5.83 2.19 -0.69
CA GLU A 87 -5.46 3.00 0.48
C GLU A 87 -5.68 2.24 1.79
N VAL A 88 -6.77 1.46 1.87
CA VAL A 88 -7.05 0.63 3.03
C VAL A 88 -6.01 -0.46 3.19
N LEU A 89 -5.70 -1.19 2.12
CA LEU A 89 -4.68 -2.25 2.12
C LEU A 89 -3.29 -1.71 2.47
N ASP A 90 -2.91 -0.56 1.91
CA ASP A 90 -1.63 0.09 2.21
C ASP A 90 -1.54 0.53 3.68
N LYS A 91 -2.65 1.03 4.24
CA LYS A 91 -2.72 1.37 5.66
C LYS A 91 -2.59 0.15 6.55
N VAL A 92 -3.28 -0.95 6.21
CA VAL A 92 -3.18 -2.24 6.91
C VAL A 92 -1.75 -2.78 6.86
N PHE A 93 -1.12 -2.78 5.68
CA PHE A 93 0.27 -3.22 5.53
C PHE A 93 1.24 -2.36 6.32
N THR A 94 1.07 -1.03 6.29
CA THR A 94 1.86 -0.10 7.10
C THR A 94 1.75 -0.44 8.59
N SER A 95 0.54 -0.71 9.08
CA SER A 95 0.34 -1.16 10.46
C SER A 95 0.98 -2.51 10.74
N PHE A 96 1.02 -3.43 9.77
CA PHE A 96 1.60 -4.77 9.94
C PHE A 96 3.13 -4.85 9.74
N ARG A 97 3.80 -3.81 9.26
CA ARG A 97 5.27 -3.76 9.16
C ARG A 97 6.00 -4.21 10.43
N PRO A 98 5.65 -3.74 11.65
CA PRO A 98 6.27 -4.23 12.88
C PRO A 98 6.07 -5.73 13.11
N LEU A 99 4.92 -6.31 12.74
CA LEU A 99 4.69 -7.75 12.84
C LEU A 99 5.50 -8.55 11.83
N LEU A 100 5.73 -7.97 10.65
CA LEU A 100 6.55 -8.55 9.59
C LEU A 100 8.07 -8.35 9.84
N GLY A 101 8.45 -7.62 10.89
CA GLY A 101 9.84 -7.27 11.16
C GLY A 101 10.46 -6.32 10.13
N LEU A 102 9.62 -5.60 9.39
CA LEU A 102 10.06 -4.60 8.41
C LEU A 102 10.39 -3.27 9.10
N PRO A 103 11.41 -2.53 8.63
CA PRO A 103 11.67 -1.20 9.16
C PRO A 103 10.47 -0.29 8.92
N ASP A 104 10.22 0.56 9.91
CA ASP A 104 9.26 1.66 9.81
C ASP A 104 9.77 2.64 8.74
N ILE A 105 8.91 3.05 7.81
CA ILE A 105 9.31 3.85 6.63
C ILE A 105 9.28 5.35 6.91
N ASP A 106 9.03 5.78 8.15
CA ASP A 106 8.66 7.17 8.46
C ASP A 106 9.77 8.23 8.26
N ASP A 107 10.87 8.00 7.54
CA ASP A 107 11.81 9.12 7.26
C ASP A 107 12.62 9.10 5.94
N GLU A 108 12.74 8.00 5.18
CA GLU A 108 13.78 7.95 4.11
C GLU A 108 13.32 7.96 2.64
N THR A 109 12.01 7.88 2.32
CA THR A 109 11.58 7.77 0.90
C THR A 109 11.13 9.08 0.22
N PHE A 110 11.18 10.23 0.91
CA PHE A 110 10.97 11.52 0.24
C PHE A 110 12.29 12.12 -0.29
N GLU A 111 13.45 11.69 0.21
CA GLU A 111 14.76 12.27 -0.16
C GLU A 111 15.58 11.47 -1.19
N GLN A 112 15.13 10.29 -1.64
CA GLN A 112 15.88 9.51 -2.64
C GLN A 112 15.47 9.75 -4.11
N TYR A 113 14.49 10.63 -4.37
CA TYR A 113 14.21 11.13 -5.74
C TYR A 113 14.90 12.47 -6.06
N HIS A 114 15.86 12.92 -5.24
CA HIS A 114 16.62 14.14 -5.52
C HIS A 114 18.10 14.08 -5.12
N THR A 115 18.73 12.91 -5.22
CA THR A 115 20.19 12.83 -5.20
C THR A 115 20.68 11.77 -6.19
N GLY A 116 21.09 12.22 -7.38
CA GLY A 116 21.83 11.35 -8.28
C GLY A 116 21.77 11.68 -9.78
N VAL A 117 22.54 12.69 -10.18
CA VAL A 117 23.32 12.71 -11.44
C VAL A 117 22.60 13.08 -12.74
N GLU A 118 22.69 14.36 -13.12
CA GLU A 118 23.24 14.76 -14.43
C GLU A 118 24.36 15.79 -14.16
N GLU A 119 25.53 15.30 -13.76
CA GLU A 119 26.78 16.05 -13.86
C GLU A 119 27.22 15.96 -15.33
N GLU A 120 27.02 17.05 -16.07
CA GLU A 120 27.47 17.18 -17.45
C GLU A 120 29.01 17.22 -17.48
N PRO A 121 29.67 16.33 -18.27
CA PRO A 121 31.12 16.30 -18.34
C PRO A 121 31.65 17.54 -19.07
N GLU A 122 32.61 18.22 -18.45
CA GLU A 122 33.40 19.29 -19.06
C GLU A 122 34.00 18.84 -20.41
N PRO A 123 33.78 19.57 -21.52
CA PRO A 123 34.64 19.44 -22.67
C PRO A 123 35.86 20.37 -22.50
N ASP A 124 36.90 19.89 -21.82
CA ASP A 124 38.26 20.36 -22.08
C ASP A 124 38.70 19.82 -23.45
N HIS A 125 38.73 20.69 -24.46
CA HIS A 125 39.62 20.58 -25.61
C HIS A 125 39.89 21.99 -26.18
N GLN A 126 40.95 22.61 -25.65
CA GLN A 126 42.10 23.15 -26.39
C GLN A 126 41.83 23.90 -27.72
N GLN A 127 42.29 25.16 -27.83
CA GLN A 127 43.53 25.48 -28.58
C GLN A 127 43.80 26.99 -28.75
N MET A 128 44.97 27.40 -28.23
CA MET A 128 45.93 28.43 -28.65
C MET A 128 45.49 29.87 -29.00
N GLY A 129 45.91 30.79 -28.12
CA GLY A 129 47.08 31.65 -28.37
C GLY A 129 46.85 32.94 -29.15
N VAL A 130 46.97 34.10 -28.48
CA VAL A 130 47.66 35.28 -29.03
C VAL A 130 48.41 36.06 -27.93
N SER A 131 49.74 36.04 -28.07
CA SER A 131 50.76 37.06 -27.82
C SER A 131 50.55 38.21 -26.84
N GLN A 132 51.52 38.29 -25.91
CA GLN A 132 51.98 39.50 -25.24
C GLN A 132 52.45 40.57 -26.24
N GLN A 133 52.15 41.84 -25.97
CA GLN A 133 53.15 42.85 -25.58
C GLN A 133 52.47 44.13 -25.09
#